data_AF-A0A069CXH9-F1
#
_entry.id   AF-A0A069CXH9-F1
#
_cell.length_a   1.000
_cell.length_b   1.000
_cell.length_c   1.000
_cell.angle_alpha   90.00
_cell.angle_beta   90.00
_cell.angle_gamma   90.00
#
_symmetry.space_group_name_H-M   'P 1'
#
loop_
_entity.id
_entity.type
_entity.pdbx_description
1 polymer ?
#
loop_
_entity_poly.entity_id
_entity_poly.type
_entity_poly.pdbx_seq_one_letter_code
_entity_poly.pdbx_strand_id
1 'polypeptide(L)' 'MKKLLSICMMCWLTGQLLANPVAGMLERIDKGASKKFSIEIKSIGNEDYFELDQKGNRVVVRANNYVSALRE' A
#
# COMPACT_ATOMS: atom_id res chain seq x y z
N MET A 1 -13.93 -27.15 15.22
CA MET A 1 -14.02 -25.77 15.77
C MET A 1 -12.65 -25.09 15.88
N LYS A 2 -11.67 -25.65 16.60
CA LYS A 2 -10.32 -25.06 16.75
C LYS A 2 -9.58 -24.78 15.43
N LYS A 3 -9.65 -25.68 14.45
CA LYS A 3 -9.03 -25.51 13.12
C LYS A 3 -9.65 -24.36 12.31
N LEU A 4 -10.96 -24.14 12.45
CA LEU A 4 -11.68 -23.06 11.76
C LEU A 4 -11.29 -21.69 12.35
N LEU A 5 -11.16 -21.63 13.69
CA LEU A 5 -10.68 -20.44 14.40
C LEU A 5 -9.25 -20.06 13.96
N SER A 6 -8.36 -21.04 13.85
CA SER A 6 -6.99 -20.79 13.37
C SER A 6 -6.95 -20.30 11.92
N ILE A 7 -7.82 -20.81 11.04
CA ILE A 7 -7.92 -20.33 9.65
C ILE A 7 -8.43 -18.87 9.62
N CYS A 8 -9.47 -18.54 10.38
CA CYS A 8 -9.96 -17.15 10.46
C CYS A 8 -8.88 -16.19 10.97
N MET A 9 -8.12 -16.59 11.99
CA MET A 9 -7.03 -15.77 12.54
C MET A 9 -5.90 -15.55 11.52
N MET A 10 -5.57 -16.59 10.74
CA MET A 10 -4.59 -16.51 9.66
C MET A 10 -5.04 -15.56 8.53
N CYS A 11 -6.31 -15.64 8.12
CA CYS A 11 -6.89 -14.77 7.09
C CYS A 11 -6.96 -13.30 7.54
N TRP A 12 -7.18 -13.04 8.83
CA TRP A 12 -7.21 -11.68 9.36
C TRP A 12 -5.84 -11.00 9.30
N LEU A 13 -4.79 -11.75 9.65
CA LEU A 13 -3.40 -11.28 9.60
C LEU A 13 -2.96 -10.91 8.17
N THR A 14 -3.37 -11.68 7.16
CA THR A 14 -3.01 -11.40 5.76
C THR A 14 -3.79 -10.22 5.17
N GLY A 15 -5.03 -9.99 5.63
CA GLY A 15 -5.84 -8.84 5.19
C GLY A 15 -5.26 -7.49 5.60
N GLN A 16 -4.62 -7.40 6.77
CA GLN A 16 -3.99 -6.16 7.25
C GLN A 16 -2.75 -5.77 6.41
N LEU A 17 -2.02 -6.74 5.86
CA LEU A 17 -0.83 -6.49 5.04
C LEU A 17 -1.15 -5.92 3.65
N LEU A 18 -2.39 -6.10 3.18
CA LEU A 18 -2.84 -5.59 1.87
C LEU A 18 -3.59 -4.26 1.97
N ALA A 19 -3.91 -3.80 3.18
CA ALA A 19 -4.69 -2.60 3.40
C ALA A 19 -3.81 -1.35 3.25
N ASN A 20 -3.80 -0.78 2.04
CA ASN A 20 -3.21 0.53 1.77
C ASN A 20 -4.33 1.55 1.47
N PRO A 21 -4.47 2.66 2.22
CA PRO A 21 -5.51 3.67 1.98
C PRO A 21 -5.43 4.30 0.59
N VAL A 22 -4.23 4.36 -0.01
CA VAL A 22 -4.00 4.87 -1.37
C VAL A 22 -4.58 3.93 -2.42
N ALA A 23 -4.54 2.62 -2.20
CA ALA A 23 -5.06 1.64 -3.17
C ALA A 23 -6.58 1.82 -3.39
N GLY A 24 -7.33 2.03 -2.30
CA GLY A 24 -8.77 2.28 -2.37
C GLY A 24 -9.11 3.63 -3.04
N MET A 25 -8.25 4.65 -2.87
CA MET A 25 -8.39 5.92 -3.58
C MET A 25 -8.16 5.74 -5.09
N LEU A 26 -7.04 5.12 -5.47
CA LEU A 26 -6.70 4.88 -6.88
C LEU A 26 -7.80 4.10 -7.60
N GLU A 27 -8.37 3.09 -6.96
CA GLU A 27 -9.46 2.29 -7.54
C GLU A 27 -10.75 3.08 -7.78
N ARG A 28 -11.00 4.14 -7.00
CA ARG A 28 -12.15 5.05 -7.20
C ARG A 28 -11.89 6.08 -8.30
N ILE A 29 -10.64 6.49 -8.50
CA ILE A 29 -10.24 7.42 -9.56
C ILE A 29 -10.27 6.71 -10.91
N ASP A 30 -9.62 5.55 -11.01
CA ASP A 30 -9.60 4.73 -12.20
C ASP A 30 -9.51 3.25 -11.80
N LYS A 31 -10.50 2.45 -12.24
CA LYS A 31 -10.58 1.03 -11.87
C LYS A 31 -9.37 0.28 -12.39
N GLY A 32 -8.67 -0.42 -11.49
CA GLY A 32 -7.44 -1.13 -11.79
C GLY A 32 -6.18 -0.26 -11.79
N ALA A 33 -6.26 1.06 -11.58
CA ALA A 33 -5.08 1.91 -11.42
C ALA A 33 -4.25 1.49 -10.21
N SER A 34 -4.89 1.04 -9.13
CA SER A 34 -4.24 0.50 -7.93
C SER A 34 -3.18 -0.58 -8.23
N LYS A 35 -3.34 -1.35 -9.32
CA LYS A 35 -2.41 -2.42 -9.72
C LYS A 35 -1.16 -1.92 -10.44
N LYS A 36 -1.18 -0.68 -10.92
CA LYS A 36 -0.08 -0.01 -11.63
C LYS A 36 0.87 0.70 -10.67
N PHE A 37 0.49 0.88 -9.40
CA PHE A 37 1.29 1.53 -8.38
C PHE A 37 1.70 0.57 -7.27
N SER A 38 2.90 0.77 -6.72
CA SER A 38 3.41 0.08 -5.54
C SER A 38 3.84 1.13 -4.53
N ILE A 39 3.10 1.28 -3.43
CA ILE A 39 3.42 2.25 -2.40
C ILE A 39 4.27 1.57 -1.32
N GLU A 40 5.47 2.09 -1.09
CA GLU A 40 6.41 1.63 -0.07
C GLU A 40 6.54 2.72 1.00
N ILE A 41 5.97 2.49 2.18
CA ILE A 41 6.15 3.39 3.32
C ILE A 41 7.43 2.99 4.06
N LYS A 42 8.40 3.91 4.09
CA LYS A 42 9.66 3.76 4.84
C LYS A 42 9.83 5.00 5.70
N SER A 43 9.61 4.88 7.01
CA SER A 43 9.85 5.98 7.94
C SER A 43 11.36 6.14 8.17
N ILE A 44 12.03 6.79 7.22
CA ILE A 44 13.45 7.14 7.28
C ILE A 44 13.56 8.65 7.37
N GLY A 45 14.29 9.14 8.37
CA GLY A 45 14.45 10.57 8.62
C GLY A 45 13.26 11.23 9.32
N ASN A 46 13.40 12.53 9.59
CA ASN A 46 12.39 13.34 10.28
C ASN A 46 11.61 14.27 9.32
N GLU A 47 11.97 14.28 8.04
CA GLU A 47 11.36 15.15 7.03
C GLU A 47 10.40 14.37 6.13
N ASP A 48 9.37 15.06 5.64
CA ASP A 48 8.45 14.51 4.66
C ASP A 48 9.14 14.35 3.31
N TYR A 49 9.07 13.14 2.76
CA TYR A 49 9.65 12.84 1.47
C TYR A 49 8.76 11.92 0.65
N PHE A 50 8.88 12.03 -0.67
CA PHE A 50 8.44 11.01 -1.58
C PHE A 50 9.42 10.86 -2.75
N GLU A 51 9.51 9.67 -3.30
CA GLU A 51 10.34 9.34 -4.45
C GLU A 51 9.55 8.46 -5.41
N LEU A 52 9.78 8.66 -6.70
CA LEU A 52 9.23 7.83 -7.76
C LEU A 52 10.34 6.95 -8.35
N ASP A 53 10.01 5.68 -8.50
CA ASP A 53 10.86 4.68 -9.14
C ASP A 53 9.98 3.79 -10.04
N GLN A 54 10.59 2.92 -10.83
CA GLN A 54 9.89 2.03 -11.72
C GLN A 54 10.37 0.60 -11.57
N LYS A 55 9.42 -0.31 -11.37
CA LYS A 55 9.69 -1.75 -11.33
C LYS A 55 8.86 -2.44 -12.40
N GLY A 56 9.47 -2.63 -13.57
CA GLY A 56 8.80 -3.18 -14.74
C GLY A 56 7.68 -2.26 -15.21
N ASN A 57 6.43 -2.74 -15.16
CA ASN A 57 5.24 -1.98 -15.56
C ASN A 57 4.54 -1.24 -14.40
N ARG A 58 5.15 -1.21 -13.22
CA ARG A 58 4.60 -0.52 -12.04
C ARG A 58 5.44 0.69 -11.66
N VAL A 59 4.76 1.77 -11.31
CA VAL A 59 5.34 2.93 -10.65
C VAL A 59 5.46 2.62 -9.16
N VAL A 60 6.66 2.74 -8.61
CA VAL A 60 6.92 2.58 -7.18
C VAL A 60 6.97 3.96 -6.56
N VAL A 61 6.13 4.21 -5.56
CA VAL A 61 6.13 5.44 -4.78
C VAL A 61 6.70 5.12 -3.41
N ARG A 62 7.85 5.69 -3.06
CA ARG A 62 8.45 5.55 -1.72
C ARG A 62 8.19 6.80 -0.92
N ALA A 63 7.76 6.69 0.32
CA ALA A 63 7.47 7.87 1.15
C ALA A 63 7.57 7.54 2.64
N ASN A 64 7.71 8.57 3.49
CA ASN A 64 7.71 8.39 4.94
C ASN A 64 6.30 8.20 5.54
N ASN A 65 5.24 8.60 4.84
CA ASN A 65 3.84 8.41 5.21
C ASN A 65 2.91 8.47 3.98
N TYR A 66 1.63 8.11 4.14
CA TYR A 66 0.65 8.07 3.03
C TYR A 66 0.27 9.44 2.46
N VAL A 67 0.41 10.52 3.23
CA VAL A 67 0.13 11.88 2.75
C VAL A 67 1.26 12.33 1.82
N SER A 68 2.51 12.12 2.23
CA SER A 68 3.68 12.36 1.39
C SER A 68 3.63 11.58 0.08
N ALA A 69 3.15 10.32 0.11
CA ALA A 69 2.98 9.49 -1.09
C ALA A 69 1.94 10.00 -2.10
N LEU A 70 1.13 11.00 -1.73
CA LEU A 70 0.03 11.54 -2.54
C LEU A 70 0.21 13.03 -2.88
N ARG A 71 1.31 13.65 -2.47
CA ARG A 71 1.55 15.08 -2.69
C ARG A 71 2.06 15.32 -4.11
N GLU A 72 1.42 16.25 -4.83
CA GLU A 72 1.90 16.81 -6.11
C GLU A 72 3.04 17.80 -5.91
#